data_AF-A0A1F4VAL7-F1
#
_entry.id   AF-A0A1F4VAL7-F1
#
_cell.length_a   1.000
_cell.length_b   1.000
_cell.length_c   1.000
_cell.angle_alpha   90.00
_cell.angle_beta   90.00
_cell.angle_gamma   90.00
#
_symmetry.space_group_name_H-M   'P 1'
#
loop_
_entity.id
_entity.type
_entity.pdbx_description
1 polymer ?
#
loop_
_entity_poly.entity_id
_entity_poly.type
_entity_poly.pdbx_seq_one_letter_code
_entity_poly.pdbx_strand_id
1 'polypeptide(L)'
;MEIKVTVSFLPPKKIQKLNKDLRGKSYIPAVLSFPYFEPTEEGMLLGEVLICKPEARKLAKKNKVTEEEQINQLIVHGIKHILGVHED
;
A
#
# COMPACT_ATOMS: atom_id res chain seq x y z
N MET A 1 -13.28 10.58 -18.16
CA MET A 1 -13.03 10.73 -16.71
C MET A 1 -11.97 9.72 -16.33
N GLU A 2 -10.79 10.19 -15.98
CA GLU A 2 -9.67 9.33 -15.60
C GLU A 2 -9.71 9.00 -14.11
N ILE A 3 -9.32 7.79 -13.74
CA ILE A 3 -9.21 7.35 -12.35
C ILE A 3 -7.75 7.03 -12.07
N LYS A 4 -7.15 7.71 -11.08
CA LYS A 4 -5.74 7.59 -10.72
C LYS A 4 -5.57 6.98 -9.33
N VAL A 5 -4.56 6.13 -9.19
CA VAL A 5 -4.04 5.63 -7.91
C VAL A 5 -2.51 5.72 -7.96
N THR A 6 -1.88 6.21 -6.91
CA THR A 6 -0.42 6.25 -6.82
C THR A 6 0.09 5.01 -6.10
N VAL A 7 1.17 4.41 -6.60
CA VAL A 7 1.88 3.31 -5.93
C VAL A 7 3.33 3.73 -5.73
N SER A 8 3.80 3.75 -4.48
CA SER A 8 5.13 4.25 -4.11
C SER A 8 5.88 3.21 -3.28
N PHE A 9 7.17 3.00 -3.57
CA PHE A 9 8.04 2.17 -2.76
C PHE A 9 8.78 3.02 -1.72
N LEU A 10 8.69 2.64 -0.44
CA LEU A 10 9.34 3.35 0.65
C LEU A 10 10.36 2.48 1.40
N PRO A 11 11.44 3.08 1.93
CA PRO A 11 12.36 2.36 2.80
C PRO A 11 11.70 2.04 4.15
N PRO A 12 12.13 0.96 4.84
CA PRO A 12 11.55 0.51 6.11
C PRO A 12 11.39 1.60 7.17
N LYS A 13 12.40 2.47 7.34
CA LYS A 13 12.37 3.56 8.32
C LYS A 13 11.23 4.56 8.05
N LYS A 14 10.99 4.91 6.78
CA LYS A 14 9.98 5.91 6.39
C LYS A 14 8.57 5.35 6.57
N ILE A 15 8.33 4.12 6.10
CA ILE A 15 7.00 3.51 6.23
C ILE A 15 6.66 3.14 7.68
N GLN A 16 7.65 2.77 8.50
CA GLN A 16 7.45 2.55 9.95
C GLN A 16 7.11 3.85 10.67
N LYS A 17 7.79 4.96 10.34
CA LYS A 17 7.46 6.28 10.88
C LYS A 17 6.01 6.65 10.54
N LEU A 18 5.59 6.48 9.29
CA LEU A 18 4.21 6.73 8.88
C LEU A 18 3.20 5.83 9.62
N ASN A 19 3.50 4.54 9.77
CA ASN A 19 2.64 3.60 10.51
C ASN A 19 2.49 4.01 11.98
N LYS A 20 3.56 4.51 12.60
CA LYS A 20 3.54 5.01 13.97
C LYS A 20 2.74 6.31 14.07
N ASP A 21 3.07 7.28 13.22
CA ASP A 21 2.50 8.64 13.29
C ASP A 21 0.99 8.63 12.97
N LEU A 22 0.53 7.75 12.07
CA LEU A 22 -0.87 7.73 11.61
C LEU A 22 -1.74 6.64 12.26
N ARG A 23 -1.14 5.53 12.70
CA ARG A 23 -1.88 4.36 13.24
C ARG A 23 -1.43 3.95 14.65
N GLY A 24 -0.46 4.64 15.24
CA GLY A 24 0.12 4.28 16.55
C GLY A 24 0.90 2.95 16.54
N LYS A 25 1.19 2.37 15.36
CA LYS A 25 1.76 1.03 15.21
C LYS A 25 3.26 1.11 14.95
N SER A 26 4.07 0.51 15.83
CA SER A 26 5.53 0.59 15.80
C SER A 26 6.23 -0.42 14.89
N TYR A 27 5.51 -1.39 14.33
CA TYR A 27 6.08 -2.36 13.39
C TYR A 27 6.26 -1.76 11.98
N ILE A 28 7.14 -2.36 11.17
CA ILE A 28 7.33 -2.01 9.76
C ILE A 28 6.28 -2.76 8.93
N PRO A 29 5.29 -2.09 8.33
CA PRO A 29 4.29 -2.78 7.51
C PRO A 29 4.85 -3.11 6.12
N ALA A 30 4.31 -4.17 5.49
CA ALA A 30 4.59 -4.47 4.09
C ALA A 30 3.87 -3.49 3.14
N VAL A 31 2.68 -3.03 3.52
CA VAL A 31 1.87 -2.07 2.77
C VAL A 31 1.10 -1.13 3.71
N LEU A 32 0.88 0.11 3.27
CA LEU A 32 -0.09 1.05 3.82
C LEU A 32 -0.94 1.62 2.66
N SER A 33 -2.21 1.90 2.94
CA SER A 33 -3.14 2.49 1.96
C SER A 33 -3.76 3.75 2.51
N PHE A 34 -3.86 4.78 1.67
CA PHE A 34 -4.41 6.08 2.01
C PHE A 34 -5.48 6.47 0.99
N PRO A 35 -6.77 6.44 1.34
CA PRO A 35 -7.84 6.94 0.48
C PRO A 35 -7.87 8.48 0.50
N TYR A 36 -7.98 9.09 -0.69
CA TYR A 36 -8.06 10.55 -0.88
C TYR A 36 -9.41 10.98 -1.50
N PHE A 37 -9.84 10.31 -2.58
CA PHE A 37 -11.04 10.67 -3.36
C PHE A 37 -11.08 12.14 -3.80
N GLU A 38 -9.94 12.65 -4.28
CA GLU A 38 -9.76 14.05 -4.65
C GLU A 38 -10.06 14.27 -6.15
N PRO A 39 -10.85 15.28 -6.53
CA PRO A 39 -11.06 15.62 -7.94
C PRO A 39 -9.79 16.24 -8.56
N THR A 40 -9.54 15.93 -9.83
CA THR A 40 -8.44 16.48 -10.64
C THR A 40 -9.01 17.09 -11.93
N GLU A 41 -8.20 17.80 -12.71
CA GLU A 41 -8.62 18.39 -13.99
C GLU A 41 -9.15 17.34 -14.98
N GLU A 42 -8.61 16.12 -14.93
CA GLU A 42 -8.90 15.02 -15.88
C GLU A 42 -9.81 13.93 -15.28
N GLY A 43 -10.06 13.97 -13.96
CA GLY A 43 -10.91 12.99 -13.28
C GLY A 43 -10.75 12.95 -11.76
N MET A 44 -10.35 11.81 -11.19
CA MET A 44 -10.30 11.59 -9.73
C MET A 44 -9.05 10.81 -9.29
N LEU A 45 -8.38 11.30 -8.24
CA LEU A 45 -7.31 10.60 -7.52
C LEU A 45 -7.92 9.84 -6.34
N LEU A 46 -7.95 8.52 -6.41
CA LEU A 46 -8.57 7.69 -5.37
C LEU A 46 -7.71 7.61 -4.11
N GLY A 47 -6.39 7.59 -4.24
CA GLY A 47 -5.50 7.40 -3.10
C GLY A 47 -4.09 6.95 -3.47
N GLU A 48 -3.37 6.50 -2.44
CA GLU A 48 -1.99 6.03 -2.54
C GLU A 48 -1.77 4.70 -1.81
N VAL A 49 -1.01 3.80 -2.45
CA VAL A 49 -0.52 2.54 -1.87
C VAL A 49 0.99 2.64 -1.66
N LEU A 50 1.44 2.57 -0.41
CA LEU A 50 2.86 2.60 -0.03
C LEU A 50 3.35 1.19 0.25
N ILE A 51 4.40 0.74 -0.43
CA ILE A 51 4.94 -0.62 -0.30
C ILE A 51 6.37 -0.60 0.25
N CYS A 52 6.66 -1.46 1.22
CA CYS A 52 7.99 -1.71 1.73
C CYS A 52 8.60 -2.95 1.06
N LYS A 53 9.47 -2.75 0.06
CA LYS A 53 10.04 -3.87 -0.72
C LYS A 53 10.76 -4.93 0.15
N PRO A 54 11.57 -4.59 1.18
CA PRO A 54 12.16 -5.59 2.06
C PRO A 54 11.13 -6.44 2.83
N GLU A 55 10.04 -5.82 3.30
CA GLU A 55 8.97 -6.56 4.00
C GLU A 55 8.13 -7.39 3.03
N ALA A 56 7.86 -6.89 1.82
CA ALA A 56 7.22 -7.66 0.76
C ALA A 56 8.04 -8.92 0.41
N ARG A 57 9.38 -8.82 0.33
CA ARG A 57 10.25 -9.98 0.12
C ARG A 57 10.21 -10.99 1.28
N LYS A 58 10.15 -10.53 2.53
CA LYS A 58 9.98 -11.44 3.69
C LYS A 58 8.64 -12.17 3.63
N LEU A 59 7.59 -11.45 3.27
CA LEU A 59 6.24 -12.00 3.12
C LEU A 59 6.17 -13.02 1.97
N ALA A 60 6.82 -12.72 0.83
CA ALA A 60 6.91 -13.62 -0.31
C ALA A 60 7.55 -14.97 0.08
N LYS A 61 8.67 -14.93 0.82
CA LYS A 61 9.32 -16.14 1.35
C LYS A 61 8.41 -16.92 2.30
N LYS A 62 7.70 -16.23 3.20
CA LYS A 62 6.76 -16.86 4.14
C LYS A 62 5.60 -17.53 3.40
N ASN A 63 5.09 -16.89 2.35
CA ASN A 63 3.95 -17.35 1.56
C ASN A 63 4.34 -18.31 0.43
N LYS A 64 5.64 -18.60 0.25
CA LYS A 64 6.17 -19.46 -0.82
C LYS A 64 5.79 -19.00 -2.23
N VAL A 65 5.78 -17.69 -2.44
CA VAL A 65 5.54 -17.03 -3.73
C VAL A 65 6.77 -16.20 -4.13
N THR A 66 6.80 -15.76 -5.38
CA THR A 66 7.80 -14.81 -5.87
C THR A 66 7.60 -13.43 -5.24
N GLU A 67 8.66 -12.62 -5.23
CA GLU A 67 8.58 -11.23 -4.76
C GLU A 67 7.58 -10.41 -5.59
N GLU A 68 7.52 -10.66 -6.90
CA GLU A 68 6.59 -10.01 -7.82
C GLU A 68 5.13 -10.36 -7.51
N GLU A 69 4.81 -11.64 -7.35
CA GLU A 69 3.46 -12.08 -6.95
C GLU A 69 3.05 -11.45 -5.64
N GLN A 70 3.96 -11.38 -4.66
CA GLN A 70 3.65 -10.76 -3.38
C GLN A 70 3.40 -9.26 -3.50
N ILE A 71 4.17 -8.54 -4.33
CA ILE A 71 3.95 -7.12 -4.58
C ILE A 71 2.60 -6.91 -5.28
N ASN A 72 2.26 -7.73 -6.28
CA ASN A 72 0.97 -7.66 -6.97
C ASN A 72 -0.20 -7.86 -5.99
N GLN A 73 -0.10 -8.85 -5.09
CA GLN A 73 -1.08 -9.07 -4.03
C GLN A 73 -1.20 -7.85 -3.10
N LEU A 74 -0.08 -7.24 -2.70
CA LEU A 74 -0.09 -6.05 -1.84
C LEU A 74 -0.69 -4.82 -2.54
N ILE A 75 -0.48 -4.65 -3.85
CA ILE A 75 -1.10 -3.58 -4.64
C ILE A 75 -2.62 -3.79 -4.69
N VAL A 76 -3.06 -5.00 -5.05
CA VAL A 76 -4.50 -5.33 -5.13
C VAL A 76 -5.17 -5.16 -3.77
N HIS A 77 -4.58 -5.71 -2.71
CA HIS A 77 -5.03 -5.52 -1.34
C HIS A 77 -5.10 -4.03 -0.98
N GLY A 78 -4.05 -3.27 -1.32
CA GLY A 78 -3.98 -1.85 -1.03
C GLY A 78 -5.07 -1.03 -1.71
N ILE A 79 -5.38 -1.34 -2.98
CA ILE A 79 -6.46 -0.71 -3.75
C ILE A 79 -7.84 -1.11 -3.21
N LYS A 80 -8.05 -2.38 -2.85
CA LYS A 80 -9.30 -2.82 -2.17
C LYS A 80 -9.57 -1.99 -0.92
N HIS A 81 -8.55 -1.79 -0.09
CA HIS A 81 -8.66 -0.94 1.09
C HIS A 81 -9.00 0.52 0.77
N ILE A 82 -8.45 1.09 -0.30
CA ILE A 82 -8.82 2.45 -0.76
C ILE A 82 -10.31 2.51 -1.13
N LEU A 83 -10.83 1.46 -1.78
CA LEU A 83 -12.23 1.35 -2.17
C LEU A 83 -13.19 0.97 -1.03
N GLY A 84 -12.71 0.89 0.22
CA GLY A 84 -13.52 0.52 1.38
C GLY A 84 -13.82 -0.98 1.50
N VAL A 85 -13.15 -1.82 0.71
CA VAL A 85 -13.22 -3.28 0.84
C VAL A 85 -12.14 -3.74 1.81
N HIS A 86 -12.57 -4.25 2.95
CA HIS A 86 -11.69 -4.83 3.96
C HIS A 86 -11.84 -6.36 3.92
N GLU A 87 -10.76 -7.05 3.56
CA GLU A 87 -10.66 -8.51 3.68
C GLU A 87 -9.81 -8.79 4.92
N ASP A 88 -10.36 -9.57 5.86
CA ASP A 88 -9.68 -10.03 7.09
C ASP A 88 -8.55 -11.04 6.79
#